data_AF-A0A1F4X8L2-F1
#
_entry.id   AF-A0A1F4X8L2-F1
#
_cell.length_a   1.000
_cell.length_b   1.000
_cell.length_c   1.000
_cell.angle_alpha   90.00
_cell.angle_beta   90.00
_cell.angle_gamma   90.00
#
_symmetry.space_group_name_H-M   'P 1'
#
loop_
_entity.id
_entity.type
_entity.pdbx_description
1 polymer ?
#
loop_
_entity_poly.entity_id
_entity_poly.type
_entity_poly.pdbx_seq_one_letter_code
_entity_poly.pdbx_strand_id
1 'polypeptide(L)'
;ELMIVVVIIGILAALAIPRFMRATTKSKQSEAKQILKQVYTMQHAYRQEKDVYWITASVASAAAPAAFSSIGVDIGASARYSYSIASTDAGATNFTATATSGILDDDATVDTWTITQAGTLTVTSDDAL
;
A
#
# COMPACT_ATOMS: atom_id res chain seq x y z
N GLU A 1 -46.02 5.81 16.51
CA GLU A 1 -45.19 4.61 16.20
C GLU A 1 -43.74 4.88 15.77
N LEU A 2 -43.33 6.07 15.31
CA LEU A 2 -42.01 6.25 14.66
C LEU A 2 -40.79 6.14 15.59
N MET A 3 -40.96 6.35 16.90
CA MET A 3 -39.83 6.50 17.83
C MET A 3 -38.98 5.22 17.95
N ILE A 4 -39.61 4.05 17.98
CA ILE A 4 -38.86 2.78 18.09
C ILE A 4 -38.04 2.48 16.84
N VAL A 5 -38.52 2.92 15.67
CA VAL A 5 -37.83 2.70 14.38
C VAL A 5 -36.53 3.51 14.33
N VAL A 6 -36.57 4.77 14.77
CA VAL A 6 -35.38 5.63 14.82
C VAL A 6 -34.36 5.08 15.83
N VAL A 7 -34.81 4.54 16.96
CA VAL A 7 -33.93 3.93 17.97
C VAL A 7 -33.22 2.69 17.40
N ILE A 8 -33.94 1.80 16.70
CA ILE A 8 -33.35 0.58 16.13
C ILE A 8 -32.36 0.92 15.01
N ILE A 9 -32.69 1.85 14.11
CA ILE A 9 -31.77 2.30 13.05
C ILE A 9 -30.52 2.96 13.66
N GLY A 10 -30.68 3.74 14.74
CA GLY A 10 -29.56 4.33 15.48
C GLY A 10 -28.57 3.30 16.05
N ILE A 11 -29.09 2.23 16.66
CA ILE A 11 -28.25 1.14 17.21
C ILE A 11 -27.54 0.36 16.09
N LEU A 12 -28.24 0.06 15.00
CA LEU A 12 -27.66 -0.64 13.86
C LEU A 12 -26.57 0.21 13.17
N ALA A 13 -26.80 1.50 13.01
CA ALA A 13 -25.80 2.42 12.44
C ALA A 13 -24.55 2.52 13.32
N ALA A 14 -24.72 2.63 14.65
CA ALA A 14 -23.62 2.72 15.60
C ALA A 14 -22.67 1.50 15.56
N LEU A 15 -23.20 0.30 15.30
CA LEU A 15 -22.39 -0.93 15.16
C LEU A 15 -21.83 -1.12 13.74
N ALA A 16 -22.57 -0.69 12.71
CA ALA A 16 -22.20 -0.91 11.32
C ALA A 16 -21.06 0.00 10.83
N ILE A 17 -21.06 1.28 11.23
CA ILE A 17 -20.07 2.27 10.81
C ILE A 17 -18.62 1.85 11.17
N PRO A 18 -18.29 1.51 12.44
CA PRO A 18 -16.92 1.14 12.79
C PRO A 18 -16.47 -0.15 12.08
N ARG A 19 -17.40 -1.09 11.86
CA ARG A 19 -17.11 -2.33 11.11
C ARG A 19 -16.83 -2.04 9.64
N PHE A 20 -17.58 -1.14 9.02
CA PHE A 20 -17.39 -0.75 7.63
C PHE A 20 -16.05 -0.05 7.41
N MET A 21 -15.68 0.89 8.29
CA MET A 21 -14.39 1.59 8.21
C MET A 21 -13.22 0.61 8.22
N ARG A 22 -13.17 -0.32 9.19
CA ARG A 22 -12.14 -1.37 9.27
C ARG A 22 -12.07 -2.29 8.05
N ALA A 23 -13.21 -2.58 7.43
CA ALA A 23 -13.23 -3.38 6.21
C ALA A 23 -12.59 -2.62 5.03
N THR A 24 -12.82 -1.32 4.93
CA THR A 24 -12.23 -0.50 3.87
C THR A 24 -10.73 -0.30 4.04
N THR A 25 -10.24 -0.06 5.26
CA THR A 25 -8.79 0.08 5.54
C THR A 25 -8.05 -1.21 5.21
N LYS A 26 -8.57 -2.36 5.64
CA LYS A 26 -8.00 -3.68 5.34
C LYS A 26 -7.98 -3.99 3.83
N SER A 27 -9.02 -3.57 3.10
CA SER A 27 -9.06 -3.72 1.64
C SER A 27 -7.95 -2.90 0.96
N LYS A 28 -7.75 -1.64 1.39
CA LYS A 28 -6.69 -0.77 0.88
C LYS A 28 -5.29 -1.30 1.23
N GLN A 29 -5.09 -1.79 2.46
CA GLN A 29 -3.85 -2.47 2.85
C GLN A 29 -3.57 -3.69 1.97
N SER A 30 -4.60 -4.48 1.66
CA SER A 30 -4.44 -5.65 0.80
C SER A 30 -3.99 -5.29 -0.61
N GLU A 31 -4.55 -4.21 -1.18
CA GLU A 31 -4.11 -3.65 -2.46
C GLU A 31 -2.63 -3.25 -2.42
N ALA A 32 -2.21 -2.56 -1.36
CA ALA A 32 -0.81 -2.15 -1.19
C ALA A 32 0.15 -3.35 -1.14
N LYS A 33 -0.21 -4.40 -0.40
CA LYS A 33 0.59 -5.64 -0.33
C LYS A 33 0.66 -6.34 -1.68
N GLN A 34 -0.42 -6.33 -2.46
CA GLN A 34 -0.44 -6.92 -3.79
C GLN A 34 0.49 -6.18 -4.75
N ILE A 35 0.45 -4.85 -4.73
CA ILE A 35 1.35 -4.01 -5.55
C ILE A 35 2.82 -4.22 -5.12
N LEU A 36 3.11 -4.27 -3.81
CA LEU A 36 4.47 -4.56 -3.33
C LEU A 36 4.98 -5.93 -3.80
N LYS A 37 4.12 -6.95 -3.81
CA LYS A 37 4.47 -8.27 -4.37
C LYS A 37 4.70 -8.21 -5.88
N GLN A 38 3.90 -7.43 -6.61
CA GLN A 38 4.11 -7.22 -8.04
C GLN A 38 5.46 -6.53 -8.30
N VAL A 39 5.79 -5.47 -7.55
CA VAL A 39 7.09 -4.80 -7.61
C VAL A 39 8.21 -5.81 -7.35
N TYR A 40 8.09 -6.66 -6.32
CA TYR A 40 9.07 -7.71 -6.05
C TYR A 40 9.28 -8.64 -7.26
N THR A 41 8.21 -9.17 -7.85
CA THR A 41 8.32 -10.06 -9.01
C THR A 41 8.96 -9.36 -10.21
N MET A 42 8.56 -8.12 -10.49
CA MET A 42 9.11 -7.35 -11.61
C MET A 42 10.57 -6.96 -11.39
N GLN A 43 10.98 -6.68 -10.15
CA GLN A 43 12.38 -6.43 -9.79
C GLN A 43 13.27 -7.64 -10.04
N HIS A 44 12.79 -8.84 -9.69
CA HIS A 44 13.50 -10.08 -10.00
C HIS A 44 13.61 -10.32 -11.51
N ALA A 45 12.54 -10.06 -12.27
CA ALA A 45 12.58 -10.14 -13.73
C ALA A 45 13.59 -9.14 -14.33
N TYR A 46 13.59 -7.89 -13.86
CA TYR A 46 14.52 -6.86 -14.32
C TYR A 46 15.99 -7.24 -14.01
N ARG A 47 16.25 -7.80 -12.82
CA ARG A 47 17.58 -8.30 -12.45
C ARG A 47 18.03 -9.46 -13.34
N GLN A 48 17.12 -10.35 -13.75
CA GLN A 48 17.48 -11.43 -14.68
C GLN A 48 17.90 -10.90 -16.07
N GLU A 49 17.41 -9.72 -16.47
CA GLU A 49 17.75 -9.12 -17.77
C GLU A 49 18.98 -8.21 -17.71
N LYS A 50 19.16 -7.44 -16.61
CA LYS A 50 20.16 -6.37 -16.49
C LYS A 50 21.23 -6.63 -15.43
N ASP A 51 21.19 -7.76 -14.75
CA ASP A 51 22.04 -8.14 -13.59
C ASP A 51 21.96 -7.19 -12.38
N VAL A 52 21.09 -6.17 -12.42
CA VAL A 52 20.89 -5.18 -11.36
C VAL A 52 19.41 -5.00 -11.09
N TYR A 53 19.01 -4.65 -9.87
CA TYR A 53 17.66 -4.20 -9.57
C TYR A 53 17.43 -2.78 -10.08
N TRP A 54 16.20 -2.49 -10.48
CA TRP A 54 15.82 -1.15 -10.88
C TRP A 54 15.61 -0.27 -9.65
N ILE A 55 16.22 0.91 -9.63
CA ILE A 55 16.08 1.86 -8.54
C ILE A 55 15.72 3.22 -9.10
N THR A 56 14.91 3.97 -8.36
CA THR A 56 14.49 5.31 -8.77
C THR A 56 14.32 6.20 -7.56
N ALA A 57 14.58 7.49 -7.73
CA ALA A 57 14.21 8.51 -6.76
C ALA A 57 12.72 8.92 -6.90
N SER A 58 12.05 8.51 -7.97
CA SER A 58 10.64 8.83 -8.19
C SER A 58 9.72 8.00 -7.31
N VAL A 59 8.71 8.64 -6.72
CA VAL A 59 7.67 7.98 -5.93
C VAL A 59 6.46 7.70 -6.82
N ALA A 60 6.02 6.45 -6.89
CA ALA A 60 4.79 6.08 -7.57
C ALA A 60 3.58 6.29 -6.67
N SER A 61 2.54 6.95 -7.17
CA SER A 61 1.33 7.25 -6.39
C SER A 61 0.16 7.50 -7.34
N ALA A 62 -1.04 7.73 -6.80
CA ALA A 62 -2.18 8.16 -7.61
C ALA A 62 -1.89 9.41 -8.48
N ALA A 63 -1.01 10.32 -8.02
CA ALA A 63 -0.61 11.51 -8.78
C ALA A 63 0.47 11.23 -9.85
N ALA A 64 1.18 10.11 -9.71
CA ALA A 64 2.24 9.69 -10.62
C ALA A 64 2.14 8.17 -10.90
N PRO A 65 1.08 7.74 -11.61
CA PRO A 65 0.77 6.31 -11.76
C PRO A 65 1.84 5.55 -12.55
N ALA A 66 2.46 6.21 -13.53
CA ALA A 66 3.46 5.65 -14.44
C ALA A 66 4.91 5.75 -13.94
N ALA A 67 5.13 6.15 -12.68
CA ALA A 67 6.48 6.32 -12.14
C ALA A 67 7.29 5.01 -12.13
N PHE A 68 6.64 3.84 -12.09
CA PHE A 68 7.28 2.51 -12.16
C PHE A 68 7.05 1.79 -13.49
N SER A 69 6.65 2.52 -14.54
CA SER A 69 6.43 1.94 -15.88
C SER A 69 7.67 1.25 -16.47
N SER A 70 8.88 1.66 -16.06
CA SER A 70 10.14 1.01 -16.46
C SER A 70 10.27 -0.45 -16.03
N ILE A 71 9.61 -0.84 -14.93
CA ILE A 71 9.50 -2.23 -14.48
C ILE A 71 8.12 -2.83 -14.77
N GLY A 72 7.27 -2.14 -15.54
CA GLY A 72 5.92 -2.61 -15.88
C GLY A 72 4.94 -2.60 -14.70
N VAL A 73 5.15 -1.72 -13.71
CA VAL A 73 4.23 -1.53 -12.60
C VAL A 73 3.56 -0.16 -12.71
N ASP A 74 2.24 -0.16 -12.77
CA ASP A 74 1.44 1.06 -12.72
C ASP A 74 0.59 1.08 -11.44
N ILE A 75 0.49 2.25 -10.84
CA ILE A 75 -0.33 2.48 -9.65
C ILE A 75 -1.68 3.02 -10.08
N GLY A 76 -2.77 2.46 -9.53
CA GLY A 76 -4.11 2.95 -9.83
C GLY A 76 -4.31 4.41 -9.41
N ALA A 77 -5.05 5.20 -10.19
CA ALA A 77 -5.34 6.60 -9.88
C ALA A 77 -6.16 6.80 -8.58
N SER A 78 -6.73 5.73 -8.03
CA SER A 78 -7.43 5.71 -6.74
C SER A 78 -6.56 5.26 -5.56
N ALA A 79 -5.29 4.94 -5.79
CA ALA A 79 -4.41 4.40 -4.77
C ALA A 79 -4.21 5.40 -3.61
N ARG A 80 -4.28 4.89 -2.39
CA ARG A 80 -4.05 5.67 -1.15
C ARG A 80 -2.63 5.55 -0.62
N TYR A 81 -1.84 4.65 -1.20
CA TYR A 81 -0.45 4.46 -0.88
C TYR A 81 0.43 5.10 -1.93
N SER A 82 1.54 5.62 -1.47
CA SER A 82 2.69 6.03 -2.27
C SER A 82 3.76 4.96 -2.15
N TYR A 83 4.46 4.66 -3.24
CA TYR A 83 5.46 3.59 -3.33
C TYR A 83 6.81 4.19 -3.69
N SER A 84 7.84 3.83 -2.95
CA SER A 84 9.23 4.20 -3.22
C SER A 84 10.10 2.95 -3.26
N ILE A 85 11.18 3.00 -4.03
CA ILE A 85 12.15 1.91 -4.13
C ILE A 85 13.52 2.48 -3.81
N ALA A 86 14.11 2.03 -2.73
CA ALA A 86 15.44 2.42 -2.29
C ALA A 86 16.39 1.22 -2.31
N SER A 87 17.68 1.48 -2.37
CA SER A 87 18.74 0.49 -2.25
C SER A 87 19.93 1.12 -1.55
N THR A 88 20.68 0.32 -0.79
CA THR A 88 21.93 0.76 -0.16
C THR A 88 23.15 0.53 -1.06
N ASP A 89 22.99 -0.19 -2.18
CA ASP A 89 24.07 -0.60 -3.09
C ASP A 89 23.79 -0.28 -4.56
N ALA A 90 22.97 0.75 -4.80
CA ALA A 90 22.54 1.16 -6.13
C ALA A 90 21.85 0.04 -6.94
N GLY A 91 21.22 -0.93 -6.27
CA GLY A 91 20.48 -2.03 -6.89
C GLY A 91 21.34 -3.25 -7.23
N ALA A 92 22.62 -3.28 -6.87
CA ALA A 92 23.51 -4.39 -7.23
C ALA A 92 23.08 -5.73 -6.61
N THR A 93 22.71 -5.73 -5.33
CA THR A 93 22.34 -6.94 -4.59
C THR A 93 21.08 -6.76 -3.74
N ASN A 94 20.65 -5.52 -3.49
CA ASN A 94 19.49 -5.25 -2.64
C ASN A 94 18.56 -4.18 -3.19
N PHE A 95 17.30 -4.30 -2.79
CA PHE A 95 16.30 -3.24 -2.89
C PHE A 95 15.33 -3.37 -1.72
N THR A 96 14.76 -2.23 -1.34
CA THR A 96 13.65 -2.13 -0.39
C THR A 96 12.57 -1.30 -1.03
N ALA A 97 11.41 -1.90 -1.27
CA ALA A 97 10.23 -1.17 -1.74
C ALA A 97 9.34 -0.85 -0.54
N THR A 98 8.96 0.41 -0.40
CA THR A 98 8.18 0.93 0.72
C THR A 98 6.88 1.51 0.21
N ALA A 99 5.75 1.03 0.72
CA ALA A 99 4.43 1.63 0.55
C ALA A 99 4.05 2.43 1.80
N THR A 100 3.73 3.71 1.64
CA THR A 100 3.36 4.61 2.73
C THR A 100 2.04 5.30 2.42
N SER A 101 1.10 5.27 3.37
CA SER A 101 -0.10 6.10 3.36
C SER A 101 -0.10 7.04 4.56
N GLY A 102 -0.29 8.34 4.32
CA GLY A 102 -0.29 9.35 5.38
C GLY A 102 -1.64 9.56 6.06
N ILE A 103 -2.74 9.13 5.42
CA ILE A 103 -4.10 9.16 5.96
C ILE A 103 -4.84 7.95 5.35
N LEU A 104 -4.90 6.84 6.08
CA LEU A 104 -5.60 5.64 5.63
C LEU A 104 -7.07 5.64 6.09
N ASP A 105 -7.31 6.14 7.30
CA ASP A 105 -8.62 6.36 7.90
C ASP A 105 -8.82 7.80 8.43
N ASP A 106 -9.66 8.00 9.46
CA ASP A 106 -10.01 9.32 10.02
C ASP A 106 -9.02 9.79 11.11
N ASP A 107 -7.83 9.20 11.16
CA ASP A 107 -6.74 9.65 12.03
C ASP A 107 -5.45 10.00 11.26
N ALA A 108 -4.43 10.41 12.01
CA ALA A 108 -3.15 10.89 11.48
C ALA A 108 -2.05 9.82 11.54
N THR A 109 -2.39 8.56 11.80
CA THR A 109 -1.38 7.50 11.89
C THR A 109 -0.96 7.06 10.50
N VAL A 110 0.34 6.85 10.35
CA VAL A 110 0.94 6.51 9.05
C VAL A 110 0.99 5.00 8.93
N ASP A 111 0.43 4.45 7.86
CA ASP A 111 0.51 3.02 7.56
C ASP A 111 1.67 2.78 6.60
N THR A 112 2.64 1.97 7.01
CA THR A 112 3.87 1.72 6.23
C THR A 112 4.17 0.24 6.11
N TRP A 113 4.25 -0.23 4.86
CA TRP A 113 4.60 -1.59 4.48
C TRP A 113 5.90 -1.59 3.70
N THR A 114 6.79 -2.52 4.00
CA THR A 114 8.07 -2.68 3.31
C THR A 114 8.21 -4.10 2.78
N ILE A 115 8.81 -4.24 1.60
CA ILE A 115 9.24 -5.53 1.05
C ILE A 115 10.69 -5.44 0.59
N THR A 116 11.47 -6.44 0.95
CA THR A 116 12.89 -6.55 0.59
C THR A 116 13.10 -7.53 -0.56
N GLN A 117 14.32 -7.61 -1.08
CA GLN A 117 14.73 -8.58 -2.10
C GLN A 117 14.58 -10.05 -1.68
N ALA A 118 14.41 -10.33 -0.38
CA ALA A 118 14.12 -11.66 0.14
C ALA A 118 12.62 -12.02 0.13
N GLY A 119 11.75 -11.10 -0.28
CA GLY A 119 10.30 -11.30 -0.31
C GLY A 119 9.62 -11.19 1.05
N THR A 120 10.36 -10.78 2.08
CA THR A 120 9.80 -10.56 3.42
C THR A 120 9.02 -9.26 3.43
N LEU A 121 7.71 -9.35 3.62
CA LEU A 121 6.82 -8.21 3.80
C LEU A 121 6.78 -7.84 5.29
N THR A 122 7.32 -6.68 5.65
CA THR A 122 7.37 -6.17 7.02
C THR A 122 6.43 -4.98 7.19
N VAL A 123 5.64 -5.01 8.26
CA VAL A 123 4.91 -3.85 8.77
C VAL A 123 5.89 -2.99 9.55
N THR A 124 6.03 -1.73 9.17
CA THR A 124 6.82 -0.77 9.93
C THR A 124 5.91 0.10 10.81
N SER A 125 4.64 0.26 10.41
CA SER A 125 3.57 0.89 11.20
C SER A 125 2.22 0.39 10.69
N ASP A 126 1.34 -0.09 11.57
CA ASP A 126 0.00 -0.60 11.25
C ASP A 126 -1.06 0.33 11.84
N ASP A 127 -1.83 0.95 10.96
CA ASP A 127 -2.91 1.89 11.29
C ASP A 127 -4.29 1.20 11.38
N ALA A 128 -4.37 -0.12 11.24
CA ALA A 128 -5.65 -0.82 11.22
C ALA A 128 -6.24 -1.20 12.61
N LEU A 129 -5.69 -0.71 13.72
CA LEU A 129 -6.04 -1.12 15.09
C LEU A 129 -7.07 -0.22 15.79
#